data_AF-A0A562WJC8-F1
#
_entry.id   AF-A0A562WJC8-F1
#
_cell.length_a   1.000
_cell.length_b   1.000
_cell.length_c   1.000
_cell.angle_alpha   90.00
_cell.angle_beta   90.00
_cell.angle_gamma   90.00
#
_symmetry.space_group_name_H-M   'P 1'
#
loop_
_entity.id
_entity.type
_entity.pdbx_description
1 polymer ?
#
loop_
_entity_poly.entity_id
_entity_poly.type
_entity_poly.pdbx_seq_one_letter_code
_entity_poly.pdbx_strand_id
1 'polypeptide(L)'
;MSGTGDFLVWVQQNGGPRRSDLVDEVRSRLGIAVADVYRTWADGFGVHIAPERAAGLTEDAEVRRVVADEPGRPAPYWPSTAPNVVAGSYLVWMAEGSDPVGLTRQLDIRPTGLFRISFTGFSANLTDEQRELVRRSPGVRVVLDNAVHGV
;
A
#
# COMPACT_ATOMS: atom_id res chain seq x y z
N MET A 1 -12.70 11.20 24.09
CA MET A 1 -11.27 11.35 23.77
C MET A 1 -11.17 11.49 22.26
N SER A 2 -11.06 12.71 21.74
CA SER A 2 -10.90 12.95 20.30
C SER A 2 -9.41 12.98 19.99
N GLY A 3 -8.86 11.83 19.58
CA GLY A 3 -7.48 11.72 19.12
C GLY A 3 -7.39 12.01 17.62
N THR A 4 -6.28 12.60 17.18
CA THR A 4 -5.93 12.71 15.75
C THR A 4 -5.71 11.32 15.16
N GLY A 5 -5.92 11.19 13.84
CA GLY A 5 -5.73 9.93 13.11
C GLY A 5 -5.12 10.15 11.74
N ASP A 6 -4.55 9.09 11.18
CA ASP A 6 -4.01 9.11 9.83
C ASP A 6 -5.10 8.76 8.81
N PHE A 7 -5.14 9.49 7.70
CA PHE A 7 -6.09 9.29 6.61
C PHE A 7 -5.36 9.33 5.27
N LEU A 8 -5.71 8.42 4.37
CA LEU A 8 -5.32 8.45 2.97
C LEU A 8 -6.41 9.19 2.19
N VAL A 9 -6.00 10.20 1.44
CA VAL A 9 -6.87 10.96 0.56
C VAL A 9 -6.48 10.62 -0.88
N TRP A 10 -7.38 9.94 -1.58
CA TRP A 10 -7.32 9.73 -3.03
C TRP A 10 -8.17 10.76 -3.73
N VAL A 11 -7.59 11.40 -4.74
CA VAL A 11 -8.31 12.33 -5.60
C VAL A 11 -8.41 11.65 -6.96
N GLN A 12 -9.62 11.50 -7.49
CA GLN A 12 -9.80 10.81 -8.79
C GLN A 12 -8.99 11.51 -9.87
N GLN A 13 -7.97 10.83 -10.39
CA GLN A 13 -7.22 11.29 -11.55
C GLN A 13 -7.92 10.83 -12.83
N ASN A 14 -8.87 11.63 -13.32
CA ASN A 14 -9.21 11.58 -14.74
C ASN A 14 -8.44 12.68 -15.48
N GLY A 15 -7.25 12.33 -16.00
CA GLY A 15 -6.50 13.19 -16.93
C GLY A 15 -6.01 14.54 -16.37
N GLY A 16 -5.87 14.67 -15.04
CA GLY A 16 -5.56 15.92 -14.34
C GLY A 16 -4.06 16.29 -14.24
N PRO A 17 -3.76 17.47 -13.67
CA PRO A 17 -2.40 18.05 -13.56
C PRO A 17 -1.44 17.19 -12.73
N ARG A 18 -0.14 17.54 -12.74
CA ARG A 18 0.90 16.79 -12.04
C ARG A 18 0.54 16.64 -10.55
N ARG A 19 0.90 15.49 -9.97
CA ARG A 19 0.62 15.11 -8.58
C ARG A 19 0.99 16.18 -7.52
N SER A 20 2.01 17.00 -7.78
CA SER A 20 2.40 18.14 -6.93
C SER A 20 1.34 19.25 -6.90
N ASP A 21 0.79 19.58 -8.08
CA ASP A 21 -0.13 20.69 -8.28
C ASP A 21 -1.47 20.37 -7.63
N LEU A 22 -1.85 19.10 -7.72
CA LEU A 22 -3.01 18.53 -7.04
C LEU A 22 -2.88 18.62 -5.51
N VAL A 23 -1.69 18.33 -4.95
CA VAL A 23 -1.48 18.41 -3.49
C VAL A 23 -1.63 19.84 -3.00
N ASP A 24 -1.06 20.84 -3.68
CA ASP A 24 -1.17 22.24 -3.26
C ASP A 24 -2.60 22.79 -3.40
N GLU A 25 -3.26 22.50 -4.52
CA GLU A 25 -4.63 22.93 -4.79
C GLU A 25 -5.62 22.26 -3.83
N VAL A 26 -5.54 20.95 -3.70
CA VAL A 26 -6.44 20.17 -2.83
C VAL A 26 -6.17 20.49 -1.36
N ARG A 27 -4.91 20.66 -0.95
CA ARG A 27 -4.57 21.12 0.40
C ARG A 27 -5.25 22.46 0.73
N SER A 28 -5.18 23.42 -0.20
CA SER A 28 -5.77 24.74 -0.02
C SER A 28 -7.29 24.68 0.07
N ARG A 29 -7.95 23.85 -0.76
CA ARG A 29 -9.41 23.68 -0.74
C ARG A 29 -9.89 22.94 0.52
N LEU A 30 -9.12 21.96 0.99
CA LEU A 30 -9.46 21.14 2.15
C LEU A 30 -8.98 21.74 3.48
N GLY A 31 -8.27 22.87 3.46
CA GLY A 31 -7.78 23.56 4.67
C GLY A 31 -6.74 22.75 5.46
N ILE A 32 -5.94 21.93 4.80
CA ILE A 32 -4.94 21.04 5.42
C ILE A 32 -3.59 21.79 5.49
N ALA A 33 -2.79 21.64 6.53
CA ALA A 33 -1.45 22.24 6.55
C ALA A 33 -0.43 21.34 5.83
N VAL A 34 0.64 21.92 5.26
CA VAL A 34 1.73 21.15 4.63
C VAL A 34 2.31 20.12 5.60
N ALA A 35 2.46 20.51 6.87
CA ALA A 35 3.03 19.68 7.92
C ALA A 35 2.17 18.45 8.25
N ASP A 36 0.88 18.48 7.90
CA ASP A 36 -0.03 17.37 8.13
C ASP A 36 0.01 16.37 6.97
N VAL A 37 0.63 16.71 5.83
CA VAL A 37 0.64 15.88 4.62
C VAL A 37 1.92 15.03 4.58
N TYR A 38 1.77 13.74 4.32
CA TYR A 38 2.89 12.85 4.01
C TYR A 38 2.71 12.13 2.68
N ARG A 39 3.84 11.85 2.04
CA ARG A 39 3.86 11.23 0.71
C ARG A 39 3.48 9.76 0.80
N THR A 40 2.65 9.31 -0.13
CA THR A 40 2.30 7.89 -0.30
C THR A 40 2.84 7.40 -1.64
N TRP A 41 2.83 6.10 -1.87
CA TRP A 41 3.36 5.53 -3.12
C TRP A 41 2.32 5.46 -4.26
N ALA A 42 1.02 5.66 -3.97
CA ALA A 42 -0.10 5.63 -4.93
C ALA A 42 -0.54 7.05 -5.36
N ASP A 43 -1.56 7.20 -6.23
CA ASP A 43 -2.03 8.52 -6.74
C ASP A 43 -2.67 9.46 -5.70
N GLY A 44 -2.62 9.10 -4.41
CA GLY A 44 -3.10 9.92 -3.29
C GLY A 44 -2.00 10.58 -2.46
N PHE A 45 -2.39 11.08 -1.30
CA PHE A 45 -1.50 11.54 -0.23
C PHE A 45 -2.06 11.14 1.14
N GLY A 46 -1.18 11.03 2.13
CA GLY A 46 -1.57 10.78 3.51
C GLY A 46 -1.70 12.09 4.26
N VAL A 47 -2.64 12.18 5.20
CA VAL A 47 -2.84 13.34 6.08
C VAL A 47 -3.04 12.94 7.53
N HIS A 48 -2.45 13.71 8.43
CA HIS A 48 -2.64 13.59 9.87
C HIS A 48 -3.63 14.65 10.37
N ILE A 49 -4.91 14.28 10.49
CA ILE A 49 -5.97 15.23 10.85
C ILE A 49 -6.96 14.60 11.85
N ALA A 50 -7.79 15.44 12.47
CA ALA A 50 -8.86 14.97 13.33
C ALA A 50 -9.97 14.27 12.49
N PRO A 51 -10.59 13.18 12.98
CA PRO A 51 -11.64 12.47 12.25
C PRO A 51 -12.81 13.34 11.79
N GLU A 52 -13.14 14.38 12.56
CA GLU A 52 -14.20 15.34 12.24
C GLU A 52 -13.84 16.19 11.02
N ARG A 53 -12.55 16.50 10.83
CA ARG A 53 -12.04 17.15 9.61
C ARG A 53 -12.04 16.21 8.43
N ALA A 54 -11.72 14.93 8.64
CA ALA A 54 -11.74 13.91 7.58
C ALA A 54 -13.15 13.67 7.03
N ALA A 55 -14.18 13.74 7.88
CA ALA A 55 -15.58 13.60 7.47
C ALA A 55 -16.07 14.71 6.52
N GLY A 56 -15.41 15.87 6.51
CA GLY A 56 -15.73 16.98 5.61
C GLY A 56 -15.09 16.90 4.22
N LEU A 57 -14.29 15.86 3.94
CA LEU A 57 -13.47 15.75 2.72
C LEU A 57 -14.17 15.05 1.54
N THR A 58 -15.49 14.80 1.60
CA THR A 58 -16.13 13.68 0.88
C THR A 58 -16.79 13.97 -0.48
N GLU A 59 -16.83 15.20 -1.00
CA GLU A 59 -17.52 15.43 -2.29
C GLU A 59 -16.63 15.12 -3.52
N ASP A 60 -15.33 15.42 -3.46
CA ASP A 60 -14.41 15.25 -4.61
C ASP A 60 -13.22 14.31 -4.32
N ALA A 61 -13.14 13.74 -3.11
CA ALA A 61 -12.03 12.88 -2.69
C ALA A 61 -12.52 11.59 -2.03
N GLU A 62 -11.90 10.48 -2.41
CA GLU A 62 -12.04 9.22 -1.71
C GLU A 62 -11.13 9.24 -0.48
N VAL A 63 -11.73 9.42 0.70
CA VAL A 63 -10.98 9.45 1.96
C VAL A 63 -11.08 8.10 2.65
N ARG A 64 -9.93 7.44 2.80
CA ARG A 64 -9.80 6.17 3.51
C ARG A 64 -9.04 6.39 4.80
N ARG A 65 -9.61 6.03 5.94
CA ARG A 65 -8.86 6.04 7.20
C ARG A 65 -7.68 5.07 7.10
N VAL A 66 -6.49 5.54 7.45
CA VAL A 66 -5.33 4.67 7.67
C VAL A 66 -5.49 4.11 9.06
N VAL A 67 -5.78 2.82 9.12
CA VAL A 67 -5.66 2.07 10.36
C VAL A 67 -4.19 1.73 10.46
N ALA A 68 -3.52 2.19 11.52
CA ALA A 68 -2.15 1.78 11.83
C ALA A 68 -2.08 0.24 11.79
N ASP A 69 -1.01 -0.31 11.21
CA ASP A 69 -0.82 -1.77 11.19
C ASP A 69 -0.85 -2.29 12.63
N GLU A 70 -1.94 -2.97 12.99
CA GLU A 70 -2.07 -3.60 14.29
C GLU A 70 -1.02 -4.73 14.37
N PRO A 71 -0.16 -4.74 15.40
CA PRO A 71 0.82 -5.81 15.58
C PRO A 71 0.12 -7.18 15.57
N GLY A 72 0.48 -8.04 14.61
CA GLY A 72 -0.09 -9.39 14.47
C GLY A 72 -1.27 -9.51 13.51
N ARG A 73 -1.79 -8.40 12.95
CA ARG A 73 -2.72 -8.49 11.81
C ARG A 73 -1.97 -9.02 10.58
N PRO A 74 -2.54 -9.97 9.82
CA PRO A 74 -1.95 -10.38 8.55
C PRO A 74 -1.87 -9.19 7.59
N ALA A 75 -0.75 -9.04 6.90
CA ALA A 75 -0.57 -8.10 5.82
C ALA A 75 -1.72 -8.19 4.81
N PRO A 76 -2.18 -7.07 4.23
CA PRO A 76 -3.20 -7.09 3.20
C PRO A 76 -2.80 -7.95 2.00
N TYR A 77 -3.81 -8.56 1.38
CA TYR A 77 -3.71 -9.14 0.04
C TYR A 77 -4.44 -8.22 -0.92
N TRP A 78 -3.75 -7.79 -1.97
CA TRP A 78 -4.31 -6.95 -3.03
C TRP A 78 -4.46 -7.77 -4.31
N PRO A 79 -5.69 -8.24 -4.63
CA PRO A 79 -5.93 -8.90 -5.90
C PRO A 79 -5.75 -7.91 -7.05
N SER A 80 -5.22 -8.39 -8.16
CA SER A 80 -5.08 -7.58 -9.37
C SER A 80 -6.32 -7.72 -10.24
N THR A 81 -6.77 -6.61 -10.81
CA THR A 81 -7.85 -6.58 -11.82
C THR A 81 -7.31 -6.67 -13.25
N ALA A 82 -6.00 -6.83 -13.40
CA ALA A 82 -5.37 -6.87 -14.71
C ALA A 82 -5.79 -8.14 -15.47
N PRO A 83 -6.02 -8.06 -16.80
CA PRO A 83 -6.48 -9.21 -17.58
C PRO A 83 -5.44 -10.34 -17.72
N ASN A 84 -4.21 -10.08 -17.28
CA ASN A 84 -2.99 -10.85 -17.46
C ASN A 84 -2.38 -11.27 -16.12
N VAL A 85 -3.22 -11.49 -15.09
CA VAL A 85 -2.81 -12.08 -13.82
C VAL A 85 -2.28 -13.50 -14.05
N VAL A 86 -1.13 -13.79 -13.45
CA VAL A 86 -0.55 -15.12 -13.44
C VAL A 86 -1.05 -15.86 -12.21
N ALA A 87 -2.03 -16.73 -12.40
CA ALA A 87 -2.62 -17.51 -11.30
C ALA A 87 -1.54 -18.24 -10.48
N GLY A 88 -1.62 -18.10 -9.16
CA GLY A 88 -0.68 -18.71 -8.21
C GLY A 88 0.68 -18.01 -8.10
N SER A 89 0.92 -16.93 -8.84
CA SER A 89 2.15 -16.14 -8.79
C SER A 89 1.91 -14.82 -8.07
N TYR A 90 2.78 -14.47 -7.13
CA TYR A 90 2.59 -13.33 -6.24
C TYR A 90 3.85 -12.48 -6.12
N LEU A 91 3.64 -11.19 -5.85
CA LEU A 91 4.66 -10.25 -5.38
C LEU A 91 4.46 -10.02 -3.89
N VAL A 92 5.54 -10.17 -3.12
CA VAL A 92 5.56 -9.95 -1.67
C VAL A 92 6.42 -8.73 -1.39
N TRP A 93 5.79 -7.66 -0.92
CA TRP A 93 6.50 -6.46 -0.50
C TRP A 93 6.72 -6.48 1.01
N MET A 94 7.93 -6.15 1.40
CA MET A 94 8.38 -6.18 2.78
C MET A 94 8.81 -4.79 3.25
N ALA A 95 8.85 -4.61 4.56
CA ALA A 95 9.36 -3.40 5.17
C ALA A 95 10.85 -3.23 4.85
N GLU A 96 11.29 -1.98 4.79
CA GLU A 96 12.69 -1.65 4.61
C GLU A 96 13.54 -2.28 5.72
N GLY A 97 14.71 -2.82 5.36
CA GLY A 97 15.59 -3.54 6.29
C GLY A 97 15.17 -4.97 6.62
N SER A 98 14.05 -5.47 6.10
CA SER A 98 13.67 -6.89 6.25
C SER A 98 14.59 -7.83 5.45
N ASP A 99 14.54 -9.13 5.77
CA ASP A 99 15.29 -10.18 5.05
C ASP A 99 14.36 -11.12 4.23
N PRO A 100 14.13 -10.82 2.94
CA PRO A 100 13.37 -11.69 2.05
C PRO A 100 13.96 -13.10 1.90
N VAL A 101 15.29 -13.24 1.98
CA VAL A 101 15.97 -14.53 1.78
C VAL A 101 15.80 -15.40 3.02
N GLY A 102 15.95 -14.81 4.21
CA GLY A 102 15.67 -15.48 5.47
C GLY A 102 14.22 -15.96 5.55
N LEU A 103 13.26 -15.09 5.21
CA LEU A 103 11.83 -15.44 5.25
C LEU A 103 11.48 -16.59 4.29
N THR A 104 11.94 -16.51 3.04
CA THR A 104 11.66 -17.55 2.04
C THR A 104 12.24 -18.91 2.45
N ARG A 105 13.44 -18.94 3.04
CA ARG A 105 14.01 -20.16 3.62
C ARG A 105 13.22 -20.68 4.82
N GLN A 106 12.80 -19.80 5.72
CA GLN A 106 12.04 -20.18 6.91
C GLN A 106 10.70 -20.86 6.55
N LEU A 107 10.06 -20.38 5.49
CA LEU A 107 8.76 -20.88 5.03
C LEU A 107 8.85 -21.97 3.94
N ASP A 108 10.06 -22.42 3.60
CA ASP A 108 10.31 -23.36 2.49
C ASP A 108 9.66 -22.91 1.17
N ILE A 109 9.74 -21.61 0.89
CA ILE A 109 9.24 -20.99 -0.33
C ILE A 109 10.42 -20.79 -1.28
N ARG A 110 10.28 -21.24 -2.52
CA ARG A 110 11.26 -20.96 -3.58
C ARG A 110 10.92 -19.62 -4.27
N PRO A 111 11.72 -18.56 -4.09
CA PRO A 111 11.47 -17.31 -4.81
C PRO A 111 11.76 -17.47 -6.30
N THR A 112 10.93 -16.83 -7.12
CA THR A 112 11.16 -16.64 -8.57
C THR A 112 11.93 -15.36 -8.85
N GLY A 113 12.00 -14.44 -7.87
CA GLY A 113 12.72 -13.18 -7.97
C GLY A 113 12.94 -12.56 -6.58
N LEU A 114 14.01 -11.79 -6.44
CA LEU A 114 14.34 -11.04 -5.22
C LEU A 114 14.47 -9.57 -5.55
N PHE A 115 13.87 -8.72 -4.74
CA PHE A 115 13.86 -7.26 -4.92
C PHE A 115 14.55 -6.60 -3.73
N ARG A 116 15.56 -5.76 -4.03
CA ARG A 116 16.36 -5.05 -3.01
C ARG A 116 16.66 -3.58 -3.33
N ILE A 117 16.36 -3.12 -4.56
CA ILE A 117 16.74 -1.78 -5.02
C ILE A 117 15.54 -0.85 -4.95
N SER A 118 14.53 -1.09 -5.79
CA SER A 118 13.34 -0.22 -5.87
C SER A 118 12.35 -0.48 -4.72
N PHE A 119 12.35 -1.69 -4.18
CA PHE A 119 11.64 -2.08 -2.96
C PHE A 119 12.29 -3.35 -2.39
N THR A 120 12.02 -3.65 -1.11
CA THR A 120 12.46 -4.89 -0.45
C THR A 120 11.37 -5.93 -0.55
N GLY A 121 11.69 -7.13 -1.08
CA GLY A 121 10.69 -8.18 -1.23
C GLY A 121 11.12 -9.34 -2.10
N PHE A 122 10.16 -10.17 -2.50
CA PHE A 122 10.38 -11.29 -3.41
C PHE A 122 9.13 -11.60 -4.24
N SER A 123 9.30 -12.31 -5.34
CA SER A 123 8.20 -12.95 -6.06
C SER A 123 8.28 -14.45 -5.88
N ALA A 124 7.15 -15.14 -5.85
CA ALA A 124 7.10 -16.60 -5.73
C ALA A 124 5.79 -17.15 -6.27
N ASN A 125 5.79 -18.45 -6.58
CA ASN A 125 4.55 -19.19 -6.73
C ASN A 125 4.14 -19.73 -5.36
N LEU A 126 2.91 -19.46 -4.92
CA LEU A 126 2.44 -19.79 -3.57
C LEU A 126 1.11 -20.54 -3.65
N THR A 127 0.91 -21.52 -2.77
CA THR A 127 -0.44 -22.01 -2.46
C THR A 127 -1.21 -20.98 -1.63
N ASP A 128 -2.53 -21.16 -1.49
CA ASP A 128 -3.34 -20.31 -0.63
C ASP A 128 -2.84 -20.35 0.83
N GLU A 129 -2.45 -21.53 1.34
CA GLU A 129 -1.90 -21.68 2.69
C GLU A 129 -0.57 -20.94 2.83
N GLN A 130 0.32 -21.06 1.84
CA GLN A 130 1.60 -20.34 1.84
C GLN A 130 1.39 -18.83 1.75
N ARG A 131 0.42 -18.35 0.95
CA ARG A 131 0.05 -16.93 0.91
C ARG A 131 -0.37 -16.43 2.28
N GLU A 132 -1.23 -17.17 2.98
CA GLU A 132 -1.68 -16.78 4.33
C GLU A 132 -0.55 -16.82 5.37
N LEU A 133 0.39 -17.76 5.27
CA LEU A 133 1.60 -17.78 6.12
C LEU A 133 2.50 -16.57 5.87
N VAL A 134 2.76 -16.24 4.61
CA VAL A 134 3.54 -15.05 4.23
C VAL A 134 2.87 -13.79 4.77
N ARG A 135 1.55 -13.64 4.62
CA ARG A 135 0.82 -12.46 5.13
C ARG A 135 0.97 -12.28 6.64
N ARG A 136 1.08 -13.36 7.41
CA ARG A 136 1.27 -13.31 8.87
C ARG A 136 2.72 -13.09 9.31
N SER A 137 3.66 -13.09 8.37
CA SER A 137 5.08 -13.04 8.69
C SER A 137 5.52 -11.61 9.04
N PRO A 138 6.29 -11.42 10.12
CA PRO A 138 6.82 -10.12 10.47
C PRO A 138 7.60 -9.49 9.31
N GLY A 139 7.40 -8.19 9.11
CA GLY A 139 8.06 -7.44 8.04
C GLY A 139 7.40 -7.57 6.67
N VAL A 140 6.37 -8.40 6.49
CA VAL A 140 5.56 -8.38 5.25
C VAL A 140 4.58 -7.22 5.32
N ARG A 141 4.56 -6.38 4.28
CA ARG A 141 3.68 -5.20 4.19
C ARG A 141 2.46 -5.46 3.34
N VAL A 142 2.61 -6.20 2.24
CA VAL A 142 1.51 -6.54 1.35
C VAL A 142 1.89 -7.73 0.46
N VAL A 143 0.90 -8.54 0.12
CA VAL A 143 1.00 -9.54 -0.94
C VAL A 143 0.09 -9.11 -2.09
N LEU A 144 0.60 -9.13 -3.32
CA LEU A 144 -0.14 -8.77 -4.52
C LEU A 144 -0.13 -9.92 -5.52
N ASP A 145 -1.17 -10.01 -6.33
CA ASP A 145 -1.11 -10.84 -7.54
C ASP A 145 -0.01 -10.35 -8.46
N ASN A 146 0.70 -11.30 -9.08
CA ASN A 146 1.62 -10.99 -10.15
C ASN A 146 0.86 -10.90 -11.49
N ALA A 147 1.19 -9.92 -12.32
CA ALA A 147 0.61 -9.74 -13.65
C ALA A 147 1.70 -9.39 -14.67
N VAL A 148 1.59 -9.95 -15.89
CA VAL A 148 2.60 -9.75 -16.95
C VAL A 148 2.13 -8.69 -17.92
N HIS A 149 2.64 -7.47 -17.83
CA HIS A 149 2.35 -6.46 -18.85
C HIS A 149 3.01 -6.84 -20.17
N GLY A 150 2.20 -7.03 -21.22
CA GLY A 150 2.70 -7.26 -22.58
C GLY A 150 3.50 -6.04 -23.05
N VAL A 151 4.69 -6.30 -23.57
CA VAL A 151 5.51 -5.35 -24.35
C VAL A 151 4.92 -5.12 -25.73
#